data_AF-A0A542MCY4-F1
#
_entry.id   AF-A0A542MCY4-F1
#
_cell.length_a   1.000
_cell.length_b   1.000
_cell.length_c   1.000
_cell.angle_alpha   90.00
_cell.angle_beta   90.00
_cell.angle_gamma   90.00
#
_symmetry.space_group_name_H-M   'P 1'
#
loop_
_entity.id
_entity.type
_entity.pdbx_description
1 polymer ?
#
loop_
_entity_poly.entity_id
_entity_poly.type
_entity_poly.pdbx_seq_one_letter_code
_entity_poly.pdbx_strand_id
1 'polypeptide(L)'
;MKKLLVPAMLGLFVHAGATAAAAPVQSQASYEAAITNMSTSPAYVLVEVGDSGNAAPRPVCTTANFLLGAIHREYGLGYAPAESEKALQIARQHADHVFRFQRQAALDNVGVQYTEADLAAARALLAPLADGELKARFSSLYAKARLPTQGYATDALACALIERGFSPRMADRSGQVFIGG
;
A
#
# COMPACT_ATOMS: atom_id res chain seq x y z
N MET A 1 45.54 26.00 -55.86
CA MET A 1 44.35 26.33 -55.05
C MET A 1 43.49 25.08 -54.89
N LYS A 2 43.49 24.45 -53.71
CA LYS A 2 42.52 23.41 -53.32
C LYS A 2 42.18 23.63 -51.85
N LYS A 3 40.95 24.07 -51.56
CA LYS A 3 40.41 24.18 -50.20
C LYS A 3 39.70 22.86 -49.88
N LEU A 4 40.15 22.14 -48.84
CA LEU A 4 39.39 21.04 -48.25
C LEU A 4 38.35 21.64 -47.30
N LEU A 5 37.08 21.32 -47.53
CA LEU A 5 36.00 21.50 -46.58
C LEU A 5 35.91 20.24 -45.71
N VAL A 6 35.99 20.40 -44.39
CA VAL A 6 35.68 19.34 -43.41
C VAL A 6 34.30 19.67 -42.82
N PRO A 7 33.30 18.78 -42.91
CA PRO A 7 32.03 18.98 -42.21
C PRO A 7 32.16 18.49 -40.76
N ALA A 8 31.84 19.37 -39.81
CA ALA A 8 31.67 19.02 -38.41
C ALA A 8 30.29 18.36 -38.22
N MET A 9 30.26 17.05 -38.00
CA MET A 9 29.06 16.35 -37.52
C MET A 9 28.91 16.59 -36.02
N LEU A 10 27.88 17.35 -35.64
CA LEU A 10 27.44 17.51 -34.26
C LEU A 10 26.50 16.34 -33.93
N GLY A 11 27.01 15.33 -33.22
CA GLY A 11 26.22 14.19 -32.75
C GLY A 11 25.40 14.55 -31.51
N LEU A 12 24.07 14.51 -31.64
CA LEU A 12 23.12 14.72 -30.54
C LEU A 12 22.95 13.40 -29.76
N PHE A 13 23.51 13.31 -28.55
CA PHE A 13 23.30 12.18 -27.65
C PHE A 13 21.97 12.31 -26.91
N VAL A 14 20.93 11.62 -27.39
CA VAL A 14 19.68 11.44 -26.66
C VAL A 14 19.92 10.48 -25.49
N HIS A 15 20.01 11.01 -24.28
CA HIS A 15 20.04 10.21 -23.06
C HIS A 15 18.61 9.75 -22.74
N ALA A 16 18.28 8.52 -23.13
CA ALA A 16 17.09 7.84 -22.64
C ALA A 16 17.30 7.50 -21.16
N GLY A 17 16.85 8.40 -20.27
CA GLY A 17 16.82 8.14 -18.84
C GLY A 17 15.78 7.06 -18.53
N ALA A 18 16.23 5.84 -18.26
CA ALA A 18 15.39 4.84 -17.63
C ALA A 18 15.07 5.32 -16.21
N THR A 19 13.85 5.81 -15.99
CA THR A 19 13.33 6.07 -14.65
C THR A 19 13.15 4.72 -13.98
N ALA A 20 14.08 4.34 -13.09
CA ALA A 20 13.88 3.19 -12.22
C ALA A 20 12.59 3.42 -11.42
N ALA A 21 11.69 2.44 -11.43
CA ALA A 21 10.50 2.47 -10.58
C ALA A 21 10.96 2.64 -9.12
N ALA A 22 10.36 3.58 -8.41
CA ALA A 22 10.66 3.77 -6.99
C ALA A 22 10.32 2.48 -6.23
N ALA A 23 11.14 2.11 -5.26
CA ALA A 23 10.84 0.96 -4.41
C ALA A 23 9.51 1.19 -3.67
N PRO A 24 8.73 0.13 -3.39
CA PRO A 24 7.51 0.26 -2.60
C PRO A 24 7.79 0.88 -1.24
N VAL A 25 6.86 1.72 -0.77
CA VAL A 25 6.97 2.42 0.51
C VAL A 25 6.94 1.42 1.68
N GLN A 26 6.06 0.41 1.61
CA GLN A 26 6.07 -0.69 2.55
C GLN A 26 7.21 -1.65 2.19
N SER A 27 8.03 -2.05 3.16
CA SER A 27 9.08 -3.05 2.89
C SER A 27 8.46 -4.40 2.52
N GLN A 28 9.12 -5.16 1.65
CA GLN A 28 8.65 -6.48 1.24
C GLN A 28 8.39 -7.41 2.43
N ALA A 29 9.28 -7.41 3.42
CA ALA A 29 9.13 -8.21 4.64
C ALA A 29 7.89 -7.81 5.46
N SER A 30 7.61 -6.50 5.58
CA SER A 30 6.40 -6.01 6.27
C SER A 30 5.13 -6.40 5.51
N TYR A 31 5.13 -6.25 4.18
CA TYR A 31 4.03 -6.62 3.32
C TYR A 31 3.73 -8.13 3.39
N GLU A 32 4.75 -8.98 3.25
CA GLU A 32 4.61 -10.44 3.34
C GLU A 32 4.11 -10.88 4.72
N ALA A 33 4.63 -10.29 5.79
CA ALA A 33 4.13 -10.54 7.14
C ALA A 33 2.65 -10.11 7.29
N ALA A 34 2.24 -9.03 6.63
CA ALA A 34 0.86 -8.58 6.64
C ALA A 34 -0.08 -9.55 5.90
N ILE A 35 0.26 -9.97 4.69
CA ILE A 35 -0.60 -10.85 3.86
C ILE A 35 -0.66 -12.30 4.35
N THR A 36 0.32 -12.76 5.14
CA THR A 36 0.31 -14.10 5.74
C THR A 36 -0.47 -14.16 7.06
N ASN A 37 -0.78 -13.01 7.65
CA ASN A 37 -1.44 -12.92 8.94
C ASN A 37 -2.97 -12.98 8.83
N MET A 38 -3.52 -14.20 8.85
CA MET A 38 -4.96 -14.49 8.76
C MET A 38 -5.70 -14.35 10.11
N SER A 39 -5.26 -13.43 10.96
CA SER A 39 -5.89 -13.14 12.25
C SER A 39 -7.19 -12.36 12.09
N THR A 40 -8.09 -12.46 13.10
CA THR A 40 -9.23 -11.55 13.26
C THR A 40 -8.83 -10.09 13.52
N SER A 41 -7.54 -9.85 13.79
CA SER A 41 -6.93 -8.52 13.85
C SER A 41 -5.99 -8.32 12.66
N PRO A 42 -6.52 -8.09 11.44
CA PRO A 42 -5.74 -8.12 10.22
C PRO A 42 -4.70 -6.99 10.19
N ALA A 43 -3.57 -7.26 9.53
CA ALA A 43 -2.57 -6.24 9.24
C ALA A 43 -3.01 -5.37 8.06
N TYR A 44 -2.51 -4.13 8.02
CA TYR A 44 -2.67 -3.27 6.86
C TYR A 44 -1.56 -3.47 5.84
N VAL A 45 -1.90 -3.23 4.58
CA VAL A 45 -0.99 -3.18 3.45
C VAL A 45 -1.14 -1.85 2.74
N LEU A 46 -0.04 -1.33 2.19
CA LEU A 46 -0.03 -0.20 1.27
C LEU A 46 0.31 -0.74 -0.12
N VAL A 47 -0.63 -0.63 -1.04
CA VAL A 47 -0.52 -1.13 -2.42
C VAL A 47 -0.94 -0.05 -3.40
N GLU A 48 -0.48 -0.12 -4.64
CA GLU A 48 -1.03 0.69 -5.71
C GLU A 48 -2.14 -0.08 -6.43
N VAL A 49 -3.33 0.51 -6.54
CA VAL A 49 -4.48 -0.12 -7.20
C VAL A 49 -4.88 0.68 -8.42
N GLY A 50 -4.88 0.02 -9.58
CA GLY A 50 -5.41 0.56 -10.83
C GLY A 50 -6.61 -0.25 -11.32
N ASP A 51 -7.46 0.39 -12.10
CA ASP A 51 -8.38 -0.33 -12.97
C ASP A 51 -7.64 -0.91 -14.19
N SER A 52 -8.36 -1.68 -14.99
CA SER A 52 -7.89 -2.22 -16.29
C SER A 52 -7.73 -1.15 -17.38
N GLY A 53 -8.12 0.09 -17.10
CA GLY A 53 -7.93 1.21 -18.00
C GLY A 53 -6.49 1.70 -18.00
N ASN A 54 -6.26 2.76 -18.78
CA ASN A 54 -4.97 3.43 -18.87
C ASN A 54 -4.73 4.40 -17.70
N ALA A 55 -5.53 4.35 -16.63
CA ALA A 55 -5.30 5.16 -15.45
C ALA A 55 -4.02 4.69 -14.73
N ALA A 56 -3.31 5.66 -14.17
CA ALA A 56 -2.21 5.37 -13.27
C ALA A 56 -2.78 4.69 -12.01
N PRO A 57 -2.13 3.61 -11.50
CA PRO A 57 -2.46 3.05 -10.21
C PRO A 57 -2.35 4.13 -9.13
N ARG A 58 -3.22 4.08 -8.13
CA ARG A 58 -3.20 5.01 -7.00
C ARG A 58 -2.83 4.28 -5.72
N PRO A 59 -2.08 4.90 -4.80
CA PRO A 59 -1.78 4.30 -3.52
C PRO A 59 -3.06 4.11 -2.70
N VAL A 60 -3.16 2.94 -2.07
CA VAL A 60 -4.30 2.53 -1.26
C VAL A 60 -3.78 1.76 -0.06
N CYS A 61 -4.24 2.17 1.11
CA CYS A 61 -4.14 1.40 2.33
C CYS A 61 -5.44 0.65 2.60
N THR A 62 -5.32 -0.65 2.84
CA THR A 62 -6.44 -1.53 3.19
C THR A 62 -5.94 -2.65 4.08
N THR A 63 -6.84 -3.44 4.66
CA THR A 63 -6.42 -4.63 5.41
C THR A 63 -6.07 -5.77 4.47
N ALA A 64 -5.13 -6.63 4.87
CA ALA A 64 -4.63 -7.73 4.05
C ALA A 64 -5.75 -8.67 3.55
N ASN A 65 -6.77 -8.92 4.37
CA ASN A 65 -7.93 -9.73 3.98
C ASN A 65 -8.77 -9.08 2.86
N PHE A 66 -8.82 -7.74 2.77
CA PHE A 66 -9.50 -7.06 1.67
C PHE A 66 -8.70 -7.10 0.37
N LEU A 67 -7.37 -6.99 0.44
CA LEU A 67 -6.53 -7.25 -0.73
C LEU A 67 -6.69 -8.69 -1.24
N LEU A 68 -6.59 -9.67 -0.34
CA LEU A 68 -6.75 -11.08 -0.72
C LEU A 68 -8.16 -11.35 -1.26
N GLY A 69 -9.20 -10.80 -0.63
CA GLY A 69 -10.57 -10.88 -1.15
C GLY A 69 -10.74 -10.25 -2.53
N ALA A 70 -10.03 -9.16 -2.83
CA ALA A 70 -10.01 -8.57 -4.17
C ALA A 70 -9.38 -9.53 -5.19
N ILE A 71 -8.26 -10.19 -4.83
CA ILE A 71 -7.63 -11.22 -5.66
C ILE A 71 -8.58 -12.41 -5.87
N HIS A 72 -9.26 -12.90 -4.84
CA HIS A 72 -10.28 -13.95 -4.99
C HIS A 72 -11.34 -13.56 -6.04
N ARG A 73 -11.86 -12.34 -5.95
CA ARG A 73 -12.90 -11.85 -6.88
C ARG A 73 -12.36 -11.65 -8.29
N GLU A 74 -11.16 -11.11 -8.43
CA GLU A 74 -10.50 -10.90 -9.73
C GLU A 74 -10.34 -12.21 -10.49
N TYR A 75 -9.85 -13.25 -9.80
CA TYR A 75 -9.54 -14.54 -10.43
C TYR A 75 -10.66 -15.58 -10.32
N GLY A 76 -11.79 -15.23 -9.70
CA GLY A 76 -12.92 -16.16 -9.51
C GLY A 76 -12.58 -17.35 -8.62
N LEU A 77 -11.74 -17.14 -7.60
CA LEU A 77 -11.31 -18.17 -6.66
C LEU A 77 -12.31 -18.27 -5.51
N GLY A 78 -12.70 -19.49 -5.15
CA GLY A 78 -13.40 -19.76 -3.89
C GLY A 78 -12.49 -19.59 -2.68
N TYR A 79 -12.99 -19.93 -1.49
CA TYR A 79 -12.27 -19.75 -0.21
C TYR A 79 -11.79 -21.08 0.40
N ALA A 80 -11.76 -22.16 -0.39
CA ALA A 80 -11.16 -23.40 0.06
C ALA A 80 -9.65 -23.23 0.28
N PRO A 81 -8.98 -24.02 1.15
CA PRO A 81 -7.58 -23.82 1.49
C PRO A 81 -6.63 -23.68 0.29
N ALA A 82 -6.80 -24.51 -0.74
CA ALA A 82 -5.97 -24.45 -1.96
C ALA A 82 -6.20 -23.16 -2.77
N GLU A 83 -7.42 -22.64 -2.78
CA GLU A 83 -7.76 -21.41 -3.48
C GLU A 83 -7.28 -20.17 -2.72
N SER A 84 -7.35 -20.20 -1.38
CA SER A 84 -6.78 -19.17 -0.51
C SER A 84 -5.25 -19.11 -0.62
N GLU A 85 -4.56 -20.26 -0.68
CA GLU A 85 -3.13 -20.29 -0.94
C GLU A 85 -2.79 -19.72 -2.33
N LYS A 86 -3.63 -19.98 -3.34
CA LYS A 86 -3.44 -19.39 -4.67
C LYS A 86 -3.58 -17.86 -4.64
N ALA A 87 -4.56 -17.33 -3.90
CA ALA A 87 -4.69 -15.88 -3.73
C ALA A 87 -3.48 -15.27 -3.02
N LEU A 88 -2.96 -15.93 -1.98
CA LEU A 88 -1.74 -15.54 -1.28
C LEU A 88 -0.51 -15.58 -2.20
N GLN A 89 -0.38 -16.63 -3.02
CA GLN A 89 0.72 -16.76 -3.98
C GLN A 89 0.70 -15.62 -5.01
N ILE A 90 -0.48 -15.26 -5.53
CA ILE A 90 -0.65 -14.10 -6.41
C ILE A 90 -0.18 -12.83 -5.68
N ALA A 91 -0.66 -12.59 -4.46
CA ALA A 91 -0.25 -11.41 -3.68
C ALA A 91 1.28 -11.32 -3.48
N ARG A 92 1.97 -12.46 -3.30
CA ARG A 92 3.44 -12.54 -3.18
C ARG A 92 4.18 -12.28 -4.49
N GLN A 93 3.60 -12.65 -5.63
CA GLN A 93 4.21 -12.45 -6.95
C GLN A 93 4.25 -10.97 -7.36
N HIS A 94 3.38 -10.14 -6.78
CA HIS A 94 3.35 -8.69 -6.97
C HIS A 94 4.29 -7.98 -5.97
N ALA A 95 5.60 -8.20 -6.11
CA ALA A 95 6.62 -7.62 -5.22
C ALA A 95 6.79 -6.09 -5.36
N ASP A 96 6.23 -5.51 -6.42
CA ASP A 96 6.12 -4.06 -6.63
C ASP A 96 4.91 -3.44 -5.90
N HIS A 97 4.06 -4.28 -5.29
CA HIS A 97 2.83 -3.91 -4.60
C HIS A 97 1.81 -3.23 -5.52
N VAL A 98 1.91 -3.46 -6.83
CA VAL A 98 1.00 -2.87 -7.83
C VAL A 98 -0.01 -3.91 -8.28
N PHE A 99 -1.29 -3.61 -8.10
CA PHE A 99 -2.41 -4.47 -8.49
C PHE A 99 -3.30 -3.76 -9.50
N ARG A 100 -3.58 -4.44 -10.62
CA ARG A 100 -4.56 -4.00 -11.60
C ARG A 100 -5.73 -4.96 -11.62
N PHE A 101 -6.89 -4.47 -11.22
CA PHE A 101 -8.12 -5.26 -11.19
C PHE A 101 -9.00 -4.89 -12.37
N GLN A 102 -9.50 -5.89 -13.08
CA GLN A 102 -10.44 -5.69 -14.20
C GLN A 102 -11.88 -5.82 -13.73
N ARG A 103 -12.13 -6.60 -12.68
CA ARG A 103 -13.48 -6.84 -12.17
C ARG A 103 -13.86 -5.77 -11.15
N GLN A 104 -15.00 -5.11 -11.37
CA GLN A 104 -15.53 -4.12 -10.43
C GLN A 104 -15.66 -4.69 -9.01
N ALA A 105 -16.08 -5.96 -8.88
CA ALA A 105 -16.17 -6.62 -7.59
C ALA A 105 -14.83 -6.71 -6.83
N ALA A 106 -13.69 -6.80 -7.54
CA ALA A 106 -12.37 -6.78 -6.92
C ALA A 106 -12.02 -5.36 -6.44
N LEU A 107 -12.26 -4.34 -7.28
CA LEU A 107 -12.08 -2.93 -6.93
C LEU A 107 -12.92 -2.52 -5.70
N ASP A 108 -14.19 -2.94 -5.66
CA ASP A 108 -15.10 -2.68 -4.54
C ASP A 108 -14.62 -3.34 -3.25
N ASN A 109 -13.96 -4.51 -3.35
CA ASN A 109 -13.48 -5.26 -2.19
C ASN A 109 -12.21 -4.66 -1.56
N VAL A 110 -11.36 -4.00 -2.35
CA VAL A 110 -10.23 -3.22 -1.79
C VAL A 110 -10.76 -2.13 -0.85
N GLY A 111 -11.92 -1.56 -1.18
CA GLY A 111 -12.78 -0.88 -0.22
C GLY A 111 -12.20 0.42 0.33
N VAL A 112 -11.58 1.27 -0.50
CA VAL A 112 -10.98 2.53 -0.03
C VAL A 112 -12.01 3.44 0.61
N GLN A 113 -11.94 3.61 1.93
CA GLN A 113 -12.90 4.41 2.71
C GLN A 113 -12.40 5.84 3.01
N TYR A 114 -11.28 6.27 2.44
CA TYR A 114 -10.66 7.56 2.77
C TYR A 114 -10.34 8.41 1.54
N THR A 115 -10.35 9.72 1.76
CA THR A 115 -9.96 10.73 0.78
C THR A 115 -8.49 11.15 0.96
N GLU A 116 -7.90 11.82 -0.03
CA GLU A 116 -6.58 12.44 0.13
C GLU A 116 -6.53 13.45 1.28
N ALA A 117 -7.64 14.12 1.58
CA ALA A 117 -7.73 15.03 2.72
C ALA A 117 -7.64 14.28 4.07
N ASP A 118 -8.25 13.10 4.17
CA ASP A 118 -8.13 12.24 5.36
C ASP A 118 -6.69 11.77 5.56
N LEU A 119 -6.02 11.37 4.48
CA LEU A 119 -4.61 10.97 4.52
C LEU A 119 -3.69 12.13 4.89
N ALA A 120 -3.92 13.32 4.34
CA ALA A 120 -3.18 14.53 4.72
C ALA A 120 -3.39 14.88 6.20
N ALA A 121 -4.62 14.77 6.71
CA ALA A 121 -4.91 14.99 8.12
C ALA A 121 -4.24 13.94 9.02
N ALA A 122 -4.23 12.66 8.63
CA ALA A 122 -3.52 11.60 9.34
C ALA A 122 -2.00 11.87 9.39
N ARG A 123 -1.39 12.26 8.27
CA ARG A 123 0.02 12.66 8.21
C ARG A 123 0.31 13.84 9.14
N ALA A 124 -0.51 14.89 9.09
CA ALA A 124 -0.36 16.07 9.94
C ALA A 124 -0.50 15.74 11.44
N LEU A 125 -1.42 14.84 11.79
CA LEU A 125 -1.62 14.37 13.16
C LEU A 125 -0.40 13.59 13.70
N LEU A 126 0.25 12.80 12.86
CA LEU A 126 1.41 12.01 13.25
C LEU A 126 2.73 12.78 13.17
N ALA A 127 2.84 13.80 12.32
CA ALA A 127 4.04 14.58 12.07
C ALA A 127 4.79 15.06 13.34
N PRO A 128 4.14 15.58 14.40
CA PRO A 128 4.86 16.06 15.58
C PRO A 128 5.37 14.94 16.50
N LEU A 129 4.96 13.69 16.29
CA LEU A 129 5.29 12.56 17.16
C LEU A 129 6.56 11.86 16.69
N ALA A 130 7.51 11.62 17.61
CA ALA A 130 8.69 10.81 17.35
C ALA A 130 8.32 9.32 17.23
N ASP A 131 9.12 8.52 16.51
CA ASP A 131 8.80 7.10 16.29
C ASP A 131 8.69 6.28 17.58
N GLY A 132 9.55 6.55 18.57
CA GLY A 132 9.46 5.91 19.88
C GLY A 132 8.15 6.25 20.61
N GLU A 133 7.66 7.48 20.44
CA GLU A 133 6.39 7.92 21.00
C GLU A 133 5.20 7.30 20.25
N LEU A 134 5.27 7.18 18.93
CA LEU A 134 4.27 6.44 18.15
C LEU A 134 4.17 4.99 18.60
N LYS A 135 5.30 4.29 18.75
CA LYS A 135 5.32 2.91 19.27
C LYS A 135 4.67 2.83 20.64
N ALA A 136 4.97 3.77 21.55
CA ALA A 136 4.36 3.79 22.88
C ALA A 136 2.84 4.04 22.82
N ARG A 137 2.41 5.05 22.06
CA ARG A 137 1.01 5.49 21.95
C ARG A 137 0.11 4.52 21.19
N PHE A 138 0.64 3.78 20.23
CA PHE A 138 -0.09 2.83 19.39
C PHE A 138 0.23 1.36 19.71
N SER A 139 0.95 1.07 20.80
CA SER A 139 1.26 -0.32 21.17
C SER A 139 -0.01 -1.12 21.46
N SER A 140 0.03 -2.40 21.11
CA SER A 140 -1.07 -3.38 21.23
C SER A 140 -1.60 -3.60 22.64
N LEU A 141 -0.88 -3.16 23.68
CA LEU A 141 -1.17 -3.56 25.06
C LEU A 141 -2.27 -2.74 25.73
N TYR A 142 -2.27 -1.40 25.65
CA TYR A 142 -3.22 -0.58 26.43
C TYR A 142 -3.44 0.85 25.89
N ALA A 143 -3.37 1.07 24.58
CA ALA A 143 -3.59 2.40 24.00
C ALA A 143 -5.06 2.85 24.13
N LYS A 144 -5.41 3.49 25.26
CA LYS A 144 -6.63 4.30 25.42
C LYS A 144 -6.63 5.56 24.54
N ALA A 145 -5.59 5.76 23.73
CA ALA A 145 -5.48 6.84 22.77
C ALA A 145 -6.52 6.65 21.66
N ARG A 146 -7.77 7.00 21.99
CA ARG A 146 -8.76 7.39 21.00
C ARG A 146 -8.21 8.66 20.38
N LEU A 147 -7.51 8.53 19.26
CA LEU A 147 -7.56 9.64 18.33
C LEU A 147 -9.04 9.84 18.01
N PRO A 148 -9.59 11.04 18.19
CA PRO A 148 -10.98 11.29 17.82
C PRO A 148 -11.10 11.02 16.33
N THR A 149 -11.56 9.82 15.97
CA THR A 149 -11.95 9.45 14.62
C THR A 149 -13.32 10.07 14.33
N GLN A 150 -13.53 11.34 14.69
CA GLN A 150 -14.73 12.11 14.33
C GLN A 150 -14.74 12.31 12.81
N GLY A 151 -14.87 11.23 12.03
CA GLY A 151 -14.89 11.22 10.57
C GLY A 151 -13.65 10.65 9.87
N TYR A 152 -12.50 10.48 10.52
CA TYR A 152 -11.32 9.92 9.81
C TYR A 152 -11.42 8.41 9.62
N ALA A 153 -11.24 7.97 8.38
CA ALA A 153 -11.12 6.56 8.04
C ALA A 153 -9.80 5.98 8.60
N THR A 154 -9.92 4.89 9.36
CA THR A 154 -8.81 4.16 10.01
C THR A 154 -7.69 3.81 9.04
N ASP A 155 -8.05 3.56 7.79
CA ASP A 155 -7.15 3.19 6.70
C ASP A 155 -6.16 4.33 6.38
N ALA A 156 -6.59 5.60 6.45
CA ALA A 156 -5.72 6.76 6.24
C ALA A 156 -4.63 6.86 7.32
N LEU A 157 -5.01 6.58 8.58
CA LEU A 157 -4.07 6.55 9.70
C LEU A 157 -3.08 5.40 9.56
N ALA A 158 -3.56 4.22 9.19
CA ALA A 158 -2.69 3.08 8.89
C ALA A 158 -1.72 3.41 7.75
N CYS A 159 -2.18 4.13 6.73
CA CYS A 159 -1.33 4.56 5.63
C CYS A 159 -0.19 5.47 6.07
N ALA A 160 -0.50 6.53 6.82
CA ALA A 160 0.51 7.44 7.33
C ALA A 160 1.51 6.74 8.29
N LEU A 161 1.10 5.65 8.96
CA LEU A 161 2.00 4.80 9.74
C LEU A 161 2.91 3.93 8.87
N ILE A 162 2.39 3.33 7.79
CA ILE A 162 3.19 2.53 6.86
C ILE A 162 4.22 3.42 6.15
N GLU A 163 3.85 4.65 5.78
CA GLU A 163 4.77 5.64 5.20
C GLU A 163 5.95 5.99 6.12
N ARG A 164 5.78 5.80 7.42
CA ARG A 164 6.83 5.96 8.44
C ARG A 164 7.56 4.67 8.78
N GLY A 165 7.32 3.59 8.03
CA GLY A 165 7.98 2.29 8.20
C GLY A 165 7.37 1.40 9.29
N PHE A 166 6.17 1.70 9.78
CA PHE A 166 5.48 0.85 10.74
C PHE A 166 4.64 -0.25 10.06
N SER A 167 4.29 -1.28 10.84
CA SER A 167 3.40 -2.37 10.42
C SER A 167 2.10 -2.35 11.25
N PRO A 168 1.15 -1.46 10.90
CA PRO A 168 -0.08 -1.31 11.66
C PRO A 168 -1.04 -2.50 11.44
N ARG A 169 -1.91 -2.71 12.43
CA ARG A 169 -2.95 -3.73 12.45
C ARG A 169 -4.26 -3.13 12.96
N MET A 170 -5.37 -3.75 12.57
CA MET A 170 -6.70 -3.42 13.05
C MET A 170 -7.06 -4.32 14.24
N ALA A 171 -7.62 -3.74 15.30
CA ALA A 171 -8.11 -4.49 16.45
C ALA A 171 -9.49 -5.10 16.17
N ASP A 172 -9.62 -6.41 16.39
CA ASP A 172 -10.83 -7.22 16.13
C ASP A 172 -12.13 -6.58 16.69
N ARG A 173 -12.12 -6.16 17.97
CA ARG A 173 -13.34 -5.67 18.64
C ARG A 173 -13.65 -4.19 18.43
N SER A 174 -12.63 -3.36 18.22
CA SER A 174 -12.80 -1.90 18.20
C SER A 174 -12.56 -1.27 16.83
N GLY A 175 -12.02 -2.02 15.86
CA GLY A 175 -11.58 -1.49 14.57
C GLY A 175 -10.38 -0.53 14.68
N GLN A 176 -9.79 -0.36 15.87
CA GLN A 176 -8.73 0.62 16.09
C GLN A 176 -7.41 0.18 15.45
N VAL A 177 -6.63 1.17 15.00
CA VAL A 177 -5.28 0.95 14.47
C VAL A 177 -4.27 0.90 15.62
N PHE A 178 -3.41 -0.11 15.61
CA PHE A 178 -2.28 -0.25 16.53
C PHE A 178 -1.03 -0.71 15.77
N ILE A 179 0.15 -0.47 16.34
CA ILE A 179 1.43 -0.89 15.76
C ILE A 179 1.85 -2.21 16.42
N GLY A 180 2.14 -3.24 15.62
CA GLY A 180 2.72 -4.48 16.10
C GLY A 180 4.12 -4.23 16.70
N GLY A 181 4.38 -4.82 17.87
CA GLY A 181 5.69 -4.80 18.51
C GLY A 181 6.69 -5.72 17.82
#